data_AF-A0A1M6UED8-F1
#
_entry.id   AF-A0A1M6UED8-F1
#
_cell.length_a   1.000
_cell.length_b   1.000
_cell.length_c   1.000
_cell.angle_alpha   90.00
_cell.angle_beta   90.00
_cell.angle_gamma   90.00
#
_symmetry.space_group_name_H-M   'P 1'
#
loop_
_entity.id
_entity.type
_entity.pdbx_description
1 polymer ?
#
loop_
_entity_poly.entity_id
_entity_poly.type
_entity_poly.pdbx_seq_one_letter_code
_entity_poly.pdbx_strand_id
1 'polypeptide(L)'
;MITPHTPVKGLTLSTYFDAGWVKAEKSGSNATTLKGWGIGLTYAQPNDWFARIDYARRIGFADNLSRDAESRGRIWFMVGKVF
;
A
#
# COMPACT_ATOMS: atom_id res chain seq x y z
N MET A 1 8.08 -7.01 -1.54
CA MET A 1 6.95 -7.64 -0.85
C MET A 1 7.42 -8.99 -0.30
N ILE A 2 7.29 -9.20 1.01
CA ILE A 2 7.60 -10.50 1.64
C ILE A 2 6.28 -11.16 2.00
N THR A 3 6.15 -12.45 1.67
CA THR A 3 4.91 -13.20 1.82
C THR A 3 5.12 -14.46 2.68
N PRO A 4 4.93 -14.39 4.00
CA PRO A 4 4.93 -15.58 4.84
C PRO A 4 3.71 -16.46 4.56
N HIS A 5 3.92 -17.78 4.56
CA HIS A 5 2.85 -18.76 4.41
C HIS A 5 2.06 -18.88 5.71
N THR A 6 0.74 -18.89 5.59
CA THR A 6 -0.16 -19.13 6.72
C THR A 6 -0.66 -20.58 6.69
N PRO A 7 -1.10 -21.15 7.83
CA PRO A 7 -1.68 -22.50 7.85
C PRO A 7 -3.05 -22.59 7.14
N VAL A 8 -3.66 -21.46 6.79
CA VAL A 8 -4.95 -21.41 6.10
C VAL A 8 -4.71 -21.38 4.60
N LYS A 9 -5.23 -22.39 3.89
CA LYS A 9 -5.13 -22.46 2.42
C LYS A 9 -5.73 -21.21 1.77
N GLY A 10 -5.04 -20.66 0.79
CA GLY A 10 -5.46 -19.45 0.08
C GLY A 10 -5.21 -18.15 0.84
N LEU A 11 -4.79 -18.20 2.11
CA LEU A 11 -4.53 -17.01 2.92
C LEU A 11 -3.05 -16.62 2.89
N THR A 12 -2.82 -15.37 2.56
CA THR A 12 -1.52 -14.76 2.30
C THR A 12 -1.38 -13.51 3.16
N LEU A 13 -0.40 -13.50 4.08
CA LEU A 13 0.03 -12.28 4.75
C LEU A 13 1.15 -11.66 3.93
N SER A 14 1.20 -10.33 3.84
CA SER A 14 2.23 -9.63 3.08
C SER A 14 2.69 -8.37 3.80
N THR A 15 3.98 -8.07 3.67
CA THR A 15 4.54 -6.78 4.07
C THR A 15 5.24 -6.13 2.89
N TYR A 16 5.18 -4.82 2.83
CA TYR A 16 5.85 -4.03 1.80
C TYR A 16 6.41 -2.74 2.37
N PHE A 17 7.45 -2.27 1.70
CA PHE A 17 8.09 -0.98 1.92
C PHE A 17 8.35 -0.39 0.55
N ASP A 18 7.91 0.84 0.35
CA ASP A 18 8.04 1.55 -0.92
C ASP A 18 8.63 2.93 -0.68
N ALA A 19 9.51 3.34 -1.59
CA ALA A 19 10.08 4.67 -1.63
C ALA A 19 10.08 5.20 -3.06
N GLY A 20 9.65 6.44 -3.22
CA GLY A 20 9.60 7.13 -4.51
C GLY A 20 10.16 8.55 -4.36
N TRP A 21 10.63 9.10 -5.47
CA TRP A 21 11.15 10.47 -5.52
C TRP A 21 10.56 11.19 -6.71
N VAL A 22 10.13 12.43 -6.49
CA VAL A 22 9.49 13.26 -7.51
C VAL A 22 10.14 14.64 -7.54
N LYS A 23 10.36 15.17 -8.75
CA LYS A 23 10.75 16.57 -9.00
C LYS A 23 9.56 17.34 -9.53
N ALA A 24 9.27 18.50 -8.94
CA ALA A 24 8.27 19.41 -9.47
C ALA A 24 8.88 20.30 -10.57
N GLU A 25 8.56 20.00 -11.84
CA GLU A 25 9.08 20.71 -13.02
C GLU A 25 8.77 22.23 -13.03
N LYS A 26 7.64 22.65 -12.45
CA LYS A 26 7.19 24.06 -12.50
C LYS A 26 7.61 24.94 -11.31
N SER A 27 8.28 24.41 -10.28
CA SER A 27 8.59 25.15 -9.04
C SER A 27 10.09 25.32 -8.76
N GLY A 28 10.96 25.06 -9.74
CA GLY A 28 12.37 25.50 -9.72
C GLY A 28 13.33 24.76 -8.79
N SER A 29 12.90 24.06 -7.73
CA SER A 29 13.84 23.31 -6.86
C SER A 29 13.21 22.30 -5.90
N ASN A 30 11.89 22.15 -5.85
CA ASN A 30 11.24 21.28 -4.87
C ASN A 30 11.20 19.82 -5.36
N ALA A 31 12.18 19.03 -4.94
CA ALA A 31 12.14 17.58 -5.01
C ALA A 31 11.58 17.00 -3.71
N THR A 32 10.71 15.99 -3.79
CA THR A 32 10.10 15.34 -2.63
C THR A 32 10.38 13.85 -2.66
N THR A 33 10.82 13.31 -1.51
CA THR A 33 10.91 11.86 -1.31
C THR A 33 9.67 11.39 -0.55
N LEU A 34 9.01 10.36 -1.05
CA LEU A 34 7.90 9.69 -0.39
C LEU A 34 8.36 8.31 0.04
N LYS A 35 8.05 7.92 1.29
CA LYS A 35 8.35 6.59 1.82
C LYS A 35 7.16 6.08 2.60
N GLY A 36 6.94 4.77 2.58
CA GLY A 36 5.88 4.14 3.35
C GLY A 36 6.14 2.66 3.55
N TRP A 37 5.44 2.10 4.53
CA TRP A 37 5.35 0.67 4.73
C TRP A 37 3.88 0.26 4.77
N GLY A 38 3.61 -1.02 4.56
CA GLY A 38 2.28 -1.55 4.75
C GLY A 38 2.25 -3.04 5.02
N ILE A 39 1.09 -3.47 5.47
CA ILE A 39 0.73 -4.86 5.72
C ILE A 39 -0.54 -5.17 4.93
N GLY A 40 -0.60 -6.35 4.34
CA GLY A 40 -1.72 -6.80 3.54
C GLY A 40 -2.14 -8.22 3.92
N LEU A 41 -3.43 -8.47 3.92
CA LEU A 41 -4.01 -9.81 4.04
C LEU A 41 -4.82 -10.08 2.78
N THR A 42 -4.53 -11.20 2.12
CA THR A 42 -5.25 -11.64 0.92
C THR A 42 -5.74 -13.06 1.13
N TYR A 43 -7.02 -13.31 0.84
CA TYR A 43 -7.58 -14.64 0.70
C TYR A 43 -7.96 -14.87 -0.76
N ALA A 44 -7.59 -16.02 -1.32
CA ALA A 44 -7.98 -16.44 -2.65
C ALA A 44 -8.47 -17.89 -2.64
N GLN A 45 -9.73 -18.08 -3.01
CA GLN A 45 -10.31 -19.37 -3.30
C GLN A 45 -10.04 -19.73 -4.77
N PRO A 46 -9.38 -20.87 -5.07
CA PRO A 46 -9.10 -21.27 -6.45
C PRO A 46 -10.37 -21.33 -7.30
N ASN A 47 -10.33 -20.74 -8.49
CA ASN A 47 -11.43 -20.71 -9.47
C ASN A 47 -12.75 -20.13 -8.94
N ASP A 48 -12.72 -19.27 -7.91
CA ASP A 48 -13.95 -18.75 -7.32
C ASP A 48 -13.88 -17.26 -6.99
N TRP A 49 -13.23 -16.86 -5.90
CA TRP A 49 -13.22 -15.47 -5.46
C TRP A 49 -11.95 -15.13 -4.69
N PHE A 50 -11.68 -13.84 -4.56
CA PHE A 50 -10.63 -13.35 -3.70
C PHE A 50 -11.06 -12.08 -2.96
N ALA A 51 -10.46 -11.86 -1.80
CA ALA A 51 -10.54 -10.60 -1.08
C ALA A 51 -9.17 -10.20 -0.56
N ARG A 52 -8.94 -8.89 -0.51
CA ARG A 52 -7.72 -8.28 -0.04
C ARG A 52 -8.05 -7.06 0.82
N ILE A 53 -7.29 -6.89 1.89
CA ILE A 53 -7.26 -5.67 2.69
C ILE A 53 -5.81 -5.29 2.97
N ASP A 54 -5.47 -4.02 2.81
CA ASP A 54 -4.16 -3.48 3.08
C ASP A 54 -4.26 -2.27 3.99
N TYR A 55 -3.35 -2.18 4.95
CA TYR A 55 -3.06 -0.96 5.68
C TYR A 55 -1.68 -0.46 5.30
N ALA A 56 -1.61 0.80 4.86
CA ALA A 56 -0.37 1.48 4.53
C ALA A 56 -0.16 2.69 5.44
N ARG A 57 1.08 2.92 5.88
CA ARG A 57 1.48 4.08 6.66
C ARG A 57 2.68 4.78 6.02
N ARG A 58 2.58 6.10 5.87
CA ARG A 58 3.69 6.93 5.40
C ARG A 58 4.75 7.09 6.48
N ILE A 59 6.02 7.15 6.06
CA ILE A 59 7.17 7.50 6.88
C ILE A 59 7.58 8.94 6.54
N GLY A 60 7.57 9.83 7.53
CA GLY A 60 7.92 11.25 7.37
C GLY A 60 6.75 12.18 7.03
N PHE A 61 7.07 13.47 6.95
CA PHE A 61 6.20 14.55 6.47
C PHE A 61 6.85 15.14 5.21
N ALA A 62 6.07 15.35 4.15
CA ALA A 62 6.49 16.26 3.10
C ALA A 62 6.00 17.64 3.51
N ASP A 63 6.81 18.68 3.32
CA ASP A 63 6.50 20.04 3.79
C ASP A 63 5.32 20.67 3.02
N ASN A 64 4.88 20.02 1.93
CA ASN A 64 3.94 20.55 0.94
C ASN A 64 2.70 19.65 0.75
N LEU A 65 2.14 19.10 1.84
CA LEU A 65 1.02 18.16 1.75
C LEU A 65 -0.33 18.87 1.62
N SER A 66 -1.17 18.41 0.69
CA SER A 66 -2.59 18.76 0.69
C SER A 66 -3.28 18.19 1.93
N ARG A 67 -4.48 18.69 2.27
CA ARG A 67 -5.25 18.24 3.45
C ARG A 67 -5.52 16.72 3.44
N ASP A 68 -5.78 16.12 2.28
CA ASP A 68 -5.93 14.66 2.12
C ASP A 68 -4.62 13.88 2.30
N ALA A 69 -3.50 14.58 2.20
CA ALA A 69 -2.18 14.05 2.41
C ALA A 69 -1.69 14.27 3.85
N GLU A 70 -2.47 14.92 4.73
CA GLU A 70 -2.24 14.92 6.19
C GLU A 70 -2.43 13.53 6.80
N SER A 71 -3.37 12.73 6.26
CA SER A 71 -3.58 11.38 6.74
C SER A 71 -2.32 10.54 6.56
N ARG A 72 -1.74 10.12 7.69
CA ARG A 72 -0.53 9.29 7.74
C ARG A 72 -0.80 7.82 7.41
N GLY A 73 -2.07 7.39 7.38
CA GLY A 73 -2.47 6.00 7.16
C GLY A 73 -3.62 5.88 6.17
N ARG A 74 -3.61 4.81 5.36
CA ARG A 74 -4.69 4.49 4.42
C ARG A 74 -5.02 3.01 4.47
N ILE A 75 -6.31 2.70 4.36
CA ILE A 75 -6.79 1.33 4.19
C ILE A 75 -7.31 1.19 2.77
N TRP A 76 -6.91 0.11 2.11
CA TRP A 76 -7.44 -0.29 0.81
C TRP A 76 -8.07 -1.66 0.93
N PHE A 77 -9.10 -1.92 0.14
CA PHE A 77 -9.70 -3.23 0.05
C PHE A 77 -10.09 -3.54 -1.40
N MET A 78 -10.14 -4.83 -1.72
CA MET A 78 -10.56 -5.32 -3.03
C MET A 78 -11.26 -6.66 -2.84
N VAL A 79 -12.35 -6.88 -3.56
CA VAL A 79 -13.06 -8.16 -3.63
C VAL A 79 -13.38 -8.44 -5.09
N GLY A 80 -13.18 -9.66 -5.54
CA GLY A 80 -13.46 -10.05 -6.92
C GLY A 80 -13.91 -11.50 -7.04
N LYS A 81 -14.76 -11.76 -8.04
CA LYS A 81 -15.17 -13.09 -8.49
C LYS A 81 -14.35 -13.47 -9.72
N VAL A 82 -13.88 -14.70 -9.76
CA VAL A 82 -13.23 -15.37 -10.89
C VAL A 82 -14.19 -16.45 -11.40
N PHE A 83 -14.27 -16.63 -12.72
CA PHE A 83 -15.13 -17.58 -13.40
C PHE A 83 -14.30 -18.56 -14.23
#